data_AF-A0A1U6J4Q9-F1
#
_entry.id   AF-A0A1U6J4Q9-F1
#
_cell.length_a   1.000
_cell.length_b   1.000
_cell.length_c   1.000
_cell.angle_alpha   90.00
_cell.angle_beta   90.00
_cell.angle_gamma   90.00
#
_symmetry.space_group_name_H-M   'P 1'
#
loop_
_entity.id
_entity.type
_entity.pdbx_description
1 polymer ?
#
loop_
_entity_poly.entity_id
_entity_poly.type
_entity_poly.pdbx_seq_one_letter_code
_entity_poly.pdbx_strand_id
1 'polypeptide(L)'
;MSKKVSRKVLKMKRKERLKHRRKKFFVALSIFVGLLMVSSLLIYNLVLKHKLKDLTYAIDYHFTSKDIKEERLLSVQQYNLLFADGDTVVVEAHGLSHEKPHSNTTVKAKLIKNKKGIWDLDKDALVAKEK
;
A
#
# COMPACT_ATOMS: atom_id res chain seq x y z
N MET A 1 21.76 -3.59 66.54
CA MET A 1 22.90 -3.08 65.75
C MET A 1 22.47 -2.83 64.30
N SER A 2 22.38 -1.57 63.86
CA SER A 2 21.98 -1.22 62.49
C SER A 2 23.18 -1.25 61.54
N LYS A 3 23.16 -2.13 60.53
CA LYS A 3 24.18 -2.18 59.47
C LYS A 3 24.07 -0.92 58.60
N LYS A 4 24.97 0.05 58.79
CA LYS A 4 25.10 1.21 57.89
C LYS A 4 25.53 0.74 56.50
N VAL A 5 24.57 0.63 55.58
CA VAL A 5 24.83 0.31 54.17
C VAL A 5 25.65 1.43 53.55
N SER A 6 26.79 1.08 52.94
CA SER A 6 27.69 2.04 52.28
C SER A 6 26.95 2.87 51.23
N ARG A 7 27.15 4.20 51.26
CA ARG A 7 26.61 5.15 50.27
C ARG A 7 26.93 4.74 48.82
N LYS A 8 28.06 4.05 48.59
CA LYS A 8 28.45 3.53 47.26
C LYS A 8 27.49 2.42 46.79
N VAL A 9 27.08 1.52 47.68
CA VAL A 9 26.15 0.42 47.37
C VAL A 9 24.75 0.95 47.05
N LEU A 10 24.29 1.98 47.76
CA LEU A 10 23.01 2.65 47.48
C LEU A 10 23.02 3.34 46.10
N LYS A 11 24.12 4.01 45.75
CA LYS A 11 24.30 4.64 44.42
C LYS A 11 24.33 3.60 43.29
N MET A 12 25.03 2.47 43.48
CA MET A 12 25.05 1.36 42.51
C MET A 12 23.64 0.77 42.28
N LYS A 13 22.91 0.44 43.36
CA LYS A 13 21.53 -0.04 43.27
C LYS A 13 20.57 0.97 42.60
N ARG A 14 20.81 2.27 42.73
CA ARG A 14 20.01 3.31 42.03
C ARG A 14 20.33 3.32 40.52
N LYS A 15 21.61 3.19 40.13
CA LYS A 15 22.05 3.15 38.72
C LYS A 15 21.51 1.91 38.00
N GLU A 16 21.52 0.76 38.65
CA GLU A 16 20.95 -0.49 38.11
C GLU A 16 19.44 -0.40 37.91
N ARG A 17 18.70 0.13 38.90
CA ARG A 17 17.25 0.36 38.79
C ARG A 17 16.91 1.31 37.64
N LEU A 18 17.68 2.38 37.46
CA LEU A 18 17.52 3.31 36.34
C LEU A 18 17.84 2.64 34.99
N LYS A 19 18.88 1.82 34.91
CA LYS A 19 19.22 1.04 33.70
C LYS A 19 18.09 0.08 33.32
N HIS A 20 17.51 -0.61 34.31
CA HIS A 20 16.37 -1.51 34.09
C HIS A 20 15.09 -0.75 33.68
N ARG A 21 14.80 0.40 34.29
CA ARG A 21 13.68 1.27 33.87
C ARG A 21 13.86 1.80 32.45
N ARG A 22 15.07 2.26 32.09
CA ARG A 22 15.40 2.68 30.71
C ARG A 22 15.22 1.53 29.73
N LYS A 23 15.71 0.33 30.03
CA LYS A 23 15.50 -0.86 29.18
C LYS A 23 14.00 -1.15 28.97
N LYS A 24 13.20 -1.15 30.04
CA LYS A 24 11.74 -1.33 29.93
C LYS A 24 11.07 -0.25 29.09
N PHE A 25 11.50 1.01 29.25
CA PHE A 25 11.02 2.12 28.43
C PHE A 25 11.36 1.93 26.95
N PHE A 26 12.59 1.55 26.61
CA PHE A 26 12.98 1.29 25.22
C PHE A 26 12.22 0.12 24.60
N VAL A 27 11.96 -0.94 25.36
CA VAL A 27 11.12 -2.07 24.90
C VAL A 27 9.68 -1.60 24.63
N ALA A 28 9.08 -0.86 25.56
CA ALA A 28 7.73 -0.31 25.38
C ALA A 28 7.65 0.64 24.18
N LEU A 29 8.65 1.51 24.01
CA LEU A 29 8.74 2.41 22.87
C LEU A 29 8.86 1.64 21.55
N SER A 30 9.68 0.59 21.50
CA SER A 30 9.82 -0.24 20.31
C SER A 30 8.51 -0.93 19.93
N ILE A 31 7.76 -1.43 20.93
CA ILE A 31 6.44 -2.03 20.70
C ILE A 31 5.46 -0.98 20.17
N PHE A 32 5.44 0.21 20.78
CA PHE A 32 4.58 1.31 20.36
C PHE A 32 4.87 1.75 18.92
N VAL A 33 6.14 1.92 18.56
CA VAL A 33 6.54 2.25 17.19
C VAL A 33 6.15 1.14 16.21
N GLY A 34 6.32 -0.13 16.61
CA GLY A 34 5.86 -1.27 15.82
C GLY A 34 4.35 -1.25 15.57
N LEU A 35 3.55 -0.94 16.58
CA LEU A 35 2.09 -0.80 16.45
C LEU A 35 1.70 0.35 15.53
N LEU A 36 2.40 1.48 15.59
CA LEU A 36 2.17 2.62 14.68
C LEU A 36 2.52 2.28 13.22
N MET A 37 3.59 1.52 12.99
CA MET A 37 3.95 1.04 11.66
C MET A 37 2.84 0.13 11.09
N VAL A 38 2.37 -0.84 11.87
CA VAL A 38 1.31 -1.76 11.43
C VAL A 38 -0.01 -1.02 11.18
N SER A 39 -0.40 -0.11 12.08
CA SER A 39 -1.65 0.64 11.92
C SER A 39 -1.63 1.55 10.69
N SER A 40 -0.51 2.21 10.39
CA SER A 40 -0.38 3.05 9.19
C SER A 40 -0.54 2.25 7.90
N LEU A 41 0.02 1.03 7.82
CA LEU A 41 -0.17 0.12 6.68
C LEU A 41 -1.63 -0.32 6.52
N LEU A 42 -2.32 -0.61 7.63
CA LEU A 42 -3.73 -1.00 7.59
C LEU A 42 -4.62 0.16 7.10
N ILE A 43 -4.38 1.38 7.60
CA ILE A 43 -5.11 2.58 7.19
C ILE A 43 -4.88 2.87 5.71
N TYR A 44 -3.62 2.79 5.24
CA TYR A 44 -3.29 2.98 3.82
C TYR A 44 -4.07 2.01 2.93
N ASN A 45 -4.07 0.72 3.26
CA ASN A 45 -4.79 -0.30 2.51
C ASN A 45 -6.32 -0.06 2.51
N LEU A 46 -6.87 0.45 3.61
CA LEU A 46 -8.30 0.75 3.72
C LEU A 46 -8.67 1.96 2.85
N VAL A 47 -7.87 3.03 2.89
CA VAL A 47 -8.05 4.21 2.04
C VAL A 47 -7.91 3.83 0.57
N LEU A 48 -6.91 3.01 0.22
CA LEU A 48 -6.72 2.53 -1.14
C LEU A 48 -7.95 1.76 -1.64
N LYS A 49 -8.43 0.78 -0.86
CA LYS A 49 -9.66 0.03 -1.17
C LYS A 49 -10.89 0.91 -1.30
N HIS A 50 -10.97 2.00 -0.52
CA HIS A 50 -12.06 2.95 -0.62
C HIS A 50 -11.99 3.75 -1.93
N LYS A 51 -10.80 4.22 -2.32
CA LYS A 51 -10.60 4.94 -3.58
C LYS A 51 -10.85 4.05 -4.81
N LEU A 52 -10.50 2.77 -4.74
CA LEU A 52 -10.76 1.78 -5.80
C LEU A 52 -12.26 1.49 -6.05
N LYS A 53 -13.18 2.08 -5.26
CA LYS A 53 -14.61 2.06 -5.58
C LYS A 53 -14.98 3.05 -6.68
N ASP A 54 -14.18 4.12 -6.85
CA ASP A 54 -14.31 5.04 -7.97
C ASP A 54 -13.68 4.39 -9.21
N LEU A 55 -14.47 4.29 -10.28
CA LEU A 55 -14.03 3.66 -11.53
C LEU A 55 -12.83 4.40 -12.14
N THR A 56 -12.83 5.74 -12.12
CA THR A 56 -11.76 6.55 -12.70
C THR A 56 -10.44 6.32 -11.97
N TYR A 57 -10.52 6.29 -10.63
CA TYR A 57 -9.34 5.99 -9.82
C TYR A 57 -8.86 4.55 -10.01
N ALA A 58 -9.78 3.59 -10.14
CA ALA A 58 -9.43 2.20 -10.39
C ALA A 58 -8.75 2.01 -11.75
N ILE A 59 -9.22 2.70 -12.79
CA ILE A 59 -8.56 2.72 -14.10
C ILE A 59 -7.13 3.24 -13.95
N ASP A 60 -6.95 4.45 -13.41
CA ASP A 60 -5.61 5.02 -13.28
C ASP A 60 -4.69 4.14 -12.41
N TYR A 61 -5.20 3.61 -11.30
CA TYR A 61 -4.46 2.72 -10.42
C TYR A 61 -4.03 1.43 -11.11
N HIS A 62 -4.96 0.67 -11.68
CA HIS A 62 -4.64 -0.65 -12.24
C HIS A 62 -3.78 -0.55 -13.50
N PHE A 63 -3.99 0.47 -14.32
CA PHE A 63 -3.20 0.66 -15.56
C PHE A 63 -1.79 1.18 -15.31
N THR A 64 -1.53 1.82 -14.17
CA THR A 64 -0.18 2.26 -13.77
C THR A 64 0.49 1.33 -12.75
N SER A 65 -0.30 0.49 -12.08
CA SER A 65 0.17 -0.51 -11.13
C SER A 65 0.94 -1.64 -11.83
N LYS A 66 1.70 -2.39 -11.03
CA LYS A 66 2.41 -3.60 -11.46
C LYS A 66 1.47 -4.77 -11.79
N ASP A 67 0.17 -4.61 -11.58
CA ASP A 67 -0.85 -5.63 -11.84
C ASP A 67 -0.99 -5.91 -13.35
N ILE A 68 -0.79 -4.90 -14.19
CA ILE A 68 -0.68 -5.02 -15.66
C ILE A 68 0.80 -5.06 -16.05
N LYS A 69 1.43 -6.24 -15.97
CA LYS A 69 2.90 -6.44 -16.09
C LYS A 69 3.63 -5.59 -17.16
N GLU A 70 3.84 -6.14 -18.35
CA GLU A 70 4.69 -5.56 -19.42
C GLU A 70 3.98 -4.42 -20.16
N GLU A 71 2.67 -4.28 -19.95
CA GLU A 71 1.83 -3.29 -20.64
C GLU A 71 1.45 -2.11 -19.73
N ARG A 72 1.97 -2.01 -18.49
CA ARG A 72 1.64 -0.87 -17.63
C ARG A 72 2.00 0.46 -18.28
N LEU A 73 1.12 1.42 -18.07
CA LEU A 73 1.32 2.80 -18.45
C LEU A 73 2.08 3.54 -17.34
N LEU A 74 2.87 4.54 -17.72
CA LEU A 74 3.47 5.48 -16.77
C LEU A 74 2.41 6.43 -16.21
N SER A 75 1.44 6.80 -17.04
CA SER A 75 0.23 7.53 -16.68
C SER A 75 -0.87 7.26 -17.71
N VAL A 76 -2.12 7.22 -17.24
CA VAL A 76 -3.29 7.23 -18.14
C VAL A 76 -3.55 8.68 -18.58
N GLN A 77 -3.48 8.95 -19.88
CA GLN A 77 -3.79 10.27 -20.43
C GLN A 77 -5.26 10.39 -20.81
N GLN A 78 -5.79 9.34 -21.43
CA GLN A 78 -7.16 9.25 -21.90
C GLN A 78 -7.64 7.80 -21.78
N TYR A 79 -8.94 7.59 -21.64
CA TYR A 79 -9.52 6.25 -21.66
C TYR A 79 -10.88 6.26 -22.34
N ASN A 80 -11.23 5.13 -22.94
CA ASN A 80 -12.51 4.85 -23.56
C ASN A 80 -13.15 3.64 -22.87
N LEU A 81 -14.46 3.73 -22.62
CA LEU A 81 -15.24 2.60 -22.14
C LEU A 81 -15.76 1.84 -23.36
N LEU A 82 -15.22 0.64 -23.61
CA LEU A 82 -15.66 -0.22 -24.70
C LEU A 82 -16.94 -0.98 -24.34
N PHE A 83 -17.12 -1.28 -23.06
CA PHE A 83 -18.29 -1.98 -22.54
C PHE A 83 -18.50 -1.63 -21.06
N ALA A 84 -19.75 -1.52 -20.62
CA ALA A 84 -20.12 -1.33 -19.21
C ALA A 84 -21.49 -1.95 -18.91
N ASP A 85 -21.55 -2.86 -17.94
CA ASP A 85 -22.77 -3.56 -17.49
C ASP A 85 -22.95 -3.48 -15.97
N GLY A 86 -22.58 -2.33 -15.38
CA GLY A 86 -22.73 -2.02 -13.96
C GLY A 86 -21.72 -2.70 -13.02
N ASP A 87 -21.48 -4.00 -13.21
CA ASP A 87 -20.55 -4.81 -12.43
C ASP A 87 -19.29 -5.22 -13.22
N THR A 88 -19.29 -5.04 -14.54
CA THR A 88 -18.15 -5.31 -15.40
C THR A 88 -17.95 -4.14 -16.35
N VAL A 89 -16.69 -3.75 -16.56
CA VAL A 89 -16.31 -2.69 -17.50
C VAL A 89 -15.09 -3.15 -18.30
N VAL A 90 -15.11 -2.91 -19.61
CA VAL A 90 -13.92 -3.07 -20.46
C VAL A 90 -13.43 -1.67 -20.84
N VAL A 91 -12.17 -1.40 -20.52
CA VAL A 91 -11.55 -0.09 -20.69
C VAL A 91 -10.38 -0.21 -21.64
N GLU A 92 -10.31 0.72 -22.57
CA GLU A 92 -9.14 0.99 -23.37
C GLU A 92 -8.49 2.26 -22.85
N ALA A 93 -7.25 2.17 -22.35
CA ALA A 93 -6.51 3.31 -21.82
C ALA A 93 -5.33 3.65 -22.73
N HIS A 94 -5.15 4.94 -22.98
CA HIS A 94 -4.07 5.51 -23.78
C HIS A 94 -3.08 6.24 -22.88
N GLY A 95 -1.79 6.03 -23.12
CA GLY A 95 -0.74 6.72 -22.38
C GLY A 95 0.66 6.34 -22.84
N LEU A 96 1.66 6.73 -22.05
CA LEU A 96 3.05 6.36 -22.29
C LEU A 96 3.32 4.99 -21.67
N SER A 97 3.96 4.09 -22.41
CA SER A 97 4.45 2.84 -21.85
C SER A 97 5.44 3.10 -20.71
N HIS A 98 5.37 2.31 -19.65
CA HIS A 98 6.40 2.35 -18.62
C HIS A 98 7.75 1.82 -19.13
N GLU A 99 7.77 0.97 -20.15
CA GLU A 99 9.03 0.51 -20.74
C GLU A 99 9.65 1.58 -21.62
N LYS A 100 10.98 1.71 -21.57
CA LYS A 100 11.72 2.57 -22.52
C LYS A 100 11.48 2.05 -23.94
N PRO A 101 11.26 2.93 -24.94
CA PRO A 101 11.49 4.37 -24.95
C PRO A 101 10.31 5.24 -24.48
N HIS A 102 9.37 4.69 -23.69
CA HIS A 102 8.15 5.36 -23.25
C HIS A 102 7.25 5.77 -24.43
N SER A 103 7.13 4.91 -25.43
CA SER A 103 6.28 5.16 -26.58
C SER A 103 4.81 5.28 -26.17
N ASN A 104 4.05 6.08 -26.90
CA ASN A 104 2.59 6.07 -26.80
C ASN A 104 2.07 4.67 -27.09
N THR A 105 1.21 4.17 -26.23
CA THR A 105 0.62 2.85 -26.35
C THR A 105 -0.80 2.85 -25.79
N THR A 106 -1.53 1.81 -26.16
CA THR A 106 -2.91 1.59 -25.79
C THR A 106 -3.00 0.23 -25.15
N VAL A 107 -3.70 0.16 -24.03
CA VAL A 107 -3.86 -1.06 -23.23
C VAL A 107 -5.34 -1.30 -23.04
N LYS A 108 -5.79 -2.54 -23.27
CA LYS A 108 -7.18 -2.93 -23.04
C LYS A 108 -7.24 -3.87 -21.84
N ALA A 109 -8.06 -3.53 -20.87
CA ALA A 109 -8.25 -4.36 -19.69
C ALA A 109 -9.70 -4.39 -19.24
N LYS A 110 -10.08 -5.50 -18.62
CA LYS A 110 -11.39 -5.68 -18.02
C LYS A 110 -11.32 -5.52 -16.51
N LEU A 111 -12.26 -4.76 -15.98
CA LEU A 111 -12.43 -4.49 -14.55
C LEU A 111 -13.76 -5.12 -14.10
N ILE A 112 -13.72 -5.83 -12.98
CA ILE A 112 -14.89 -6.47 -12.37
C ILE A 112 -15.10 -5.87 -10.99
N LYS A 113 -16.35 -5.48 -10.71
CA LYS A 113 -16.77 -4.99 -9.41
C LYS A 113 -17.00 -6.17 -8.48
N ASN A 114 -16.30 -6.17 -7.35
CA ASN A 114 -16.52 -7.19 -6.34
C ASN A 114 -17.73 -6.88 -5.45
N LYS A 115 -18.11 -7.83 -4.58
CA LYS A 115 -19.23 -7.68 -3.63
C LYS A 115 -19.12 -6.48 -2.67
N LYS A 116 -17.92 -5.90 -2.53
CA LYS A 116 -17.66 -4.70 -1.69
C LYS A 116 -17.72 -3.40 -2.49
N GLY A 117 -18.04 -3.48 -3.78
CA GLY A 117 -18.13 -2.36 -4.71
C GLY A 117 -16.78 -1.86 -5.21
N ILE A 118 -15.71 -2.62 -5.03
CA ILE A 118 -14.34 -2.26 -5.44
C ILE A 118 -14.11 -2.83 -6.85
N TRP A 119 -13.52 -2.03 -7.73
CA TRP A 119 -13.12 -2.46 -9.06
C TRP A 119 -11.77 -3.16 -9.02
N ASP A 120 -11.77 -4.44 -9.36
CA ASP A 120 -10.59 -5.29 -9.44
C ASP A 120 -10.28 -5.63 -10.90
N LEU A 121 -9.00 -5.72 -11.25
CA LEU A 121 -8.54 -6.13 -12.57
C LEU A 121 -8.83 -7.62 -12.79
N ASP A 122 -9.47 -7.95 -13.91
CA ASP A 122 -9.64 -9.32 -14.37
C ASP A 122 -8.34 -9.81 -15.02
N LYS A 123 -7.60 -10.65 -14.29
CA LYS A 123 -6.26 -11.12 -14.69
C LYS A 123 -6.28 -12.02 -15.93
N ASP A 124 -7.41 -12.66 -16.20
CA ASP A 124 -7.57 -13.60 -17.30
C ASP A 124 -8.01 -12.89 -18.61
N ALA A 125 -8.35 -11.60 -18.53
CA ALA A 125 -8.87 -10.80 -19.65
C ALA A 125 -8.00 -9.58 -19.97
N LEU A 126 -6.68 -9.70 -19.78
CA LEU A 126 -5.72 -8.76 -20.35
C LEU A 126 -5.65 -8.99 -21.86
N VAL A 127 -6.40 -8.19 -22.60
CA VAL A 127 -6.38 -8.25 -24.07
C VAL A 127 -5.18 -7.42 -24.53
N ALA A 128 -4.09 -8.12 -24.77
CA ALA A 128 -2.86 -7.57 -25.32
C ALA A 128 -3.11 -6.79 -26.62
N LYS A 129 -2.29 -5.75 -26.80
CA LYS A 129 -2.11 -4.86 -27.96
C LYS A 129 -2.81 -5.25 -29.27
N GLU A 130 -3.61 -4.35 -29.82
CA GLU A 130 -3.69 -4.21 -31.28
C GLU A 130 -2.34 -3.66 -31.76
N LYS A 131 -1.68 -4.41 -32.64
CA LYS A 131 -0.39 -4.08 -33.28
C LYS A 131 -0.55 -2.97 -34.31
#